data_AF-A0A4Y8CWL4-F1
#
_entry.id   AF-A0A4Y8CWL4-F1
#
_cell.length_a   1.000
_cell.length_b   1.000
_cell.length_c   1.000
_cell.angle_alpha   90.00
_cell.angle_beta   90.00
_cell.angle_gamma   90.00
#
_symmetry.space_group_name_H-M   'P 1'
#
loop_
_entity.id
_entity.type
_entity.pdbx_description
1 polymer ?
#
loop_
_entity_poly.entity_id
_entity_poly.type
_entity_poly.pdbx_seq_one_letter_code
_entity_poly.pdbx_strand_id
1 'polypeptide(L)'
;MLGLGAIAPGSKPTAPALDPDVAKEMFSKLPGSEAAVLLATYDFAHANKLFCFNLVSIPVEKGVEHPLSAYLSYTSYILQHAHLSSRTGFYARTNLIVLRILIEDQVLCKKICSEESKMPVRLCRQRQPFLPLVRADRIFAAYMLDVAIDGINHNLRKRLDVDLYILCVGIILRIISHLSRSRTRLTYHWSELFRSLLALVRFLTTYTTDLKNLLNIEILLDDLVNLIALSLYAGEAFLPSPAAYDDLFYKLVETGEVLVKFRDNYNLGKRPKSSIDTLISVTTHYNQLLTDGSTGKRKHLTSVQVAGVIKQGYETLSIQAKEGLDGWERYREADEKTFLKKMARTAVADVKVLVSEI
;
A
#
# COMPACT_ATOMS: atom_id res chain seq x y z
N MET A 1 -11.41 -47.39 35.76
CA MET A 1 -11.58 -46.13 36.52
C MET A 1 -10.33 -45.28 36.34
N LEU A 2 -10.50 -43.99 35.96
CA LEU A 2 -9.72 -42.79 36.33
C LEU A 2 -8.16 -42.89 36.35
N GLY A 3 -7.34 -42.03 35.75
CA GLY A 3 -7.52 -40.70 35.17
C GLY A 3 -6.33 -39.78 35.56
N LEU A 4 -5.85 -38.98 34.60
CA LEU A 4 -5.11 -37.69 34.74
C LEU A 4 -3.69 -37.70 35.36
N GLY A 5 -2.73 -36.88 34.93
CA GLY A 5 -2.83 -35.71 34.05
C GLY A 5 -1.48 -35.34 33.42
N ALA A 6 -1.57 -34.92 32.17
CA ALA A 6 -0.50 -34.29 31.41
C ALA A 6 -0.23 -32.88 31.94
N ILE A 7 1.05 -32.55 32.09
CA ILE A 7 1.55 -31.24 32.48
C ILE A 7 1.29 -30.26 31.32
N ALA A 8 0.45 -29.24 31.55
CA ALA A 8 0.24 -28.14 30.62
C ALA A 8 1.46 -27.20 30.60
N PRO A 9 1.88 -26.66 29.44
CA PRO A 9 2.90 -25.62 29.38
C PRO A 9 2.30 -24.29 29.84
N GLY A 10 3.01 -23.61 30.75
CA GLY A 10 2.58 -22.36 31.37
C GLY A 10 2.24 -21.24 30.38
N SER A 11 1.12 -20.57 30.67
CA SER A 11 0.75 -19.29 30.07
C SER A 11 1.76 -18.22 30.50
N LYS A 12 2.44 -17.60 29.54
CA LYS A 12 3.20 -16.36 29.81
C LYS A 12 2.21 -15.28 30.27
N PRO A 13 2.52 -14.49 31.31
CA PRO A 13 1.65 -13.42 31.75
C PRO A 13 1.46 -12.41 30.62
N THR A 14 0.21 -12.18 30.25
CA THR A 14 -0.17 -11.15 29.28
C THR A 14 0.05 -9.81 29.95
N ALA A 15 0.94 -8.97 29.40
CA ALA A 15 1.10 -7.61 29.90
C ALA A 15 -0.27 -6.91 29.93
N PRO A 16 -0.62 -6.16 31.00
CA PRO A 16 -1.89 -5.45 31.06
C PRO A 16 -2.05 -4.57 29.82
N ALA A 17 -3.22 -4.63 29.18
CA ALA A 17 -3.51 -3.75 28.06
C ALA A 17 -3.45 -2.30 28.55
N LEU A 18 -2.56 -1.49 27.98
CA LEU A 18 -2.47 -0.06 28.28
C LEU A 18 -3.81 0.62 27.95
N ASP A 19 -4.18 1.60 28.78
CA ASP A 19 -5.32 2.46 28.48
C ASP A 19 -5.15 3.12 27.10
N PRO A 20 -6.20 3.16 26.24
CA PRO A 20 -6.07 3.67 24.88
C PRO A 20 -5.61 5.12 24.78
N ASP A 21 -6.01 5.98 25.71
CA ASP A 21 -5.63 7.40 25.70
C ASP A 21 -4.19 7.57 26.17
N VAL A 22 -3.76 6.81 27.19
CA VAL A 22 -2.36 6.76 27.62
C VAL A 22 -1.46 6.24 26.49
N ALA A 23 -1.86 5.15 25.82
CA ALA A 23 -1.11 4.61 24.69
C ALA A 23 -1.00 5.63 23.56
N LYS A 24 -2.09 6.34 23.24
CA LYS A 24 -2.10 7.39 22.23
C LYS A 24 -1.18 8.55 22.58
N GLU A 25 -1.15 8.98 23.85
CA GLU A 25 -0.23 10.02 24.30
C GLU A 25 1.22 9.56 24.15
N MET A 26 1.54 8.34 24.57
CA MET A 26 2.88 7.77 24.43
C MET A 26 3.32 7.69 22.95
N PHE A 27 2.47 7.18 22.06
CA PHE A 27 2.78 7.09 20.64
C PHE A 27 2.87 8.46 19.95
N SER A 28 2.18 9.48 20.47
CA SER A 28 2.29 10.86 19.94
C SER A 28 3.67 11.49 20.16
N LYS A 29 4.43 10.99 21.13
CA LYS A 29 5.82 11.40 21.42
C LYS A 29 6.85 10.66 20.55
N LEU A 30 6.41 9.65 19.80
CA LEU A 30 7.25 8.87 18.89
C LEU A 30 7.15 9.38 17.44
N PRO A 31 8.21 9.21 16.61
CA PRO A 31 9.48 8.54 16.94
C PRO A 31 10.39 9.38 17.87
N GLY A 32 11.44 8.78 18.44
CA GLY A 32 12.47 9.52 19.18
C GLY A 32 13.19 10.57 18.32
N SER A 33 14.01 11.43 18.93
CA SER A 33 14.73 12.50 18.24
C SER A 33 15.77 11.96 17.24
N GLU A 34 16.23 10.73 17.42
CA GLU A 34 17.12 9.99 16.52
C GLU A 34 16.51 9.82 15.11
N ALA A 35 15.19 9.95 14.98
CA ALA A 35 14.49 9.95 13.69
C ALA A 35 15.04 11.01 12.71
N ALA A 36 15.72 12.06 13.21
CA ALA A 36 16.38 13.06 12.37
C ALA A 36 17.35 12.43 11.35
N VAL A 37 17.92 11.25 11.63
CA VAL A 37 18.76 10.49 10.69
C VAL A 37 18.04 10.12 9.39
N LEU A 38 16.70 10.06 9.40
CA LEU A 38 15.91 9.75 8.21
C LEU A 38 15.98 10.84 7.14
N LEU A 39 16.19 12.10 7.53
CA LEU A 39 16.42 13.18 6.56
C LEU A 39 17.76 12.99 5.86
N ALA A 40 18.82 12.68 6.62
CA ALA A 40 20.12 12.36 6.03
C ALA A 40 20.04 11.10 5.13
N THR A 41 19.25 10.10 5.53
CA THR A 41 18.99 8.90 4.71
C THR A 41 18.32 9.26 3.39
N TYR A 42 17.36 10.19 3.41
CA TYR A 42 16.76 10.75 2.20
C TYR A 42 17.78 11.47 1.32
N ASP A 43 18.61 12.35 1.89
CA ASP A 43 19.62 13.10 1.14
C ASP A 43 20.62 12.15 0.45
N PHE A 44 21.07 11.10 1.15
CA PHE A 44 21.93 10.08 0.58
C PHE A 44 21.23 9.24 -0.49
N ALA A 45 19.98 8.85 -0.27
CA ALA A 45 19.22 8.07 -1.25
C ALA A 45 18.97 8.88 -2.54
N HIS A 46 18.67 10.16 -2.41
CA HIS A 46 18.44 11.05 -3.54
C HIS A 46 19.72 11.35 -4.32
N ALA A 47 20.84 11.61 -3.61
CA ALA A 47 22.08 12.06 -4.24
C ALA A 47 23.06 10.93 -4.63
N ASN A 48 22.95 9.74 -4.04
CA ASN A 48 23.97 8.70 -4.16
C ASN A 48 23.40 7.31 -4.50
N LYS A 49 23.55 6.91 -5.77
CA LYS A 49 23.12 5.59 -6.25
C LYS A 49 23.85 4.41 -5.58
N LEU A 50 25.11 4.59 -5.20
CA LEU A 50 25.87 3.54 -4.49
C LEU A 50 25.32 3.33 -3.08
N PHE A 51 24.89 4.41 -2.41
CA PHE A 51 24.18 4.30 -1.13
C PHE A 51 22.91 3.47 -1.29
N CYS A 52 22.06 3.80 -2.27
CA CYS A 52 20.85 3.03 -2.58
C CYS A 52 21.15 1.55 -2.89
N PHE A 53 22.19 1.30 -3.68
CA PHE A 53 22.61 -0.06 -4.00
C PHE A 53 23.00 -0.84 -2.75
N ASN A 54 23.84 -0.26 -1.88
CA ASN A 54 24.27 -0.90 -0.63
C ASN A 54 23.12 -1.08 0.36
N LEU A 55 22.21 -0.11 0.46
CA LEU A 55 21.01 -0.21 1.31
C LEU A 55 20.18 -1.45 0.96
N VAL A 56 20.08 -1.79 -0.33
CA VAL A 56 19.33 -2.94 -0.85
C VAL A 56 20.16 -4.24 -0.88
N SER A 57 21.47 -4.15 -1.05
CA SER A 57 22.30 -5.26 -1.53
C SER A 57 23.38 -5.76 -0.58
N ILE A 58 23.64 -5.05 0.52
CA ILE A 58 24.74 -5.46 1.41
C ILE A 58 24.45 -6.85 1.99
N PRO A 59 25.45 -7.74 2.07
CA PRO A 59 25.27 -9.03 2.72
C PRO A 59 24.85 -8.87 4.18
N VAL A 60 24.04 -9.80 4.66
CA VAL A 60 23.65 -9.83 6.07
C VAL A 60 24.83 -10.27 6.91
N GLU A 61 25.24 -9.43 7.85
CA GLU A 61 26.22 -9.79 8.87
C GLU A 61 25.53 -10.50 10.04
N LYS A 62 26.22 -11.48 10.64
CA LYS A 62 25.65 -12.30 11.71
C LYS A 62 25.29 -11.41 12.92
N GLY A 63 24.01 -11.39 13.27
CA GLY A 63 23.50 -10.62 14.41
C GLY A 63 23.17 -9.16 14.09
N VAL A 64 23.35 -8.72 12.84
CA VAL A 64 23.00 -7.37 12.38
C VAL A 64 21.79 -7.48 11.45
N GLU A 65 20.76 -6.67 11.71
CA GLU A 65 19.59 -6.60 10.82
C GLU A 65 19.99 -5.98 9.48
N HIS A 66 19.51 -6.55 8.37
CA HIS A 66 19.77 -6.00 7.04
C HIS A 66 19.27 -4.55 6.97
N PRO A 67 20.02 -3.60 6.38
CA PRO A 67 19.65 -2.18 6.40
C PRO A 67 18.26 -1.88 5.85
N LEU A 68 17.89 -2.45 4.70
CA LEU A 68 16.53 -2.31 4.18
C LEU A 68 15.47 -3.01 5.04
N SER A 69 15.80 -4.10 5.73
CA SER A 69 14.86 -4.74 6.67
C SER A 69 14.57 -3.83 7.85
N ALA A 70 15.61 -3.25 8.46
CA ALA A 70 15.48 -2.28 9.54
C ALA A 70 14.70 -1.04 9.07
N TYR A 71 14.98 -0.55 7.86
CA TYR A 71 14.30 0.60 7.28
C TYR A 71 12.81 0.36 7.04
N LEU A 72 12.43 -0.80 6.46
CA LEU A 72 11.04 -1.18 6.23
C LEU A 72 10.29 -1.44 7.53
N SER A 73 10.95 -2.12 8.48
CA SER A 73 10.44 -2.31 9.84
C SER A 73 10.10 -0.95 10.46
N TYR A 74 11.07 -0.05 10.59
CA TYR A 74 10.86 1.27 11.18
C TYR A 74 9.79 2.10 10.46
N THR A 75 9.80 2.08 9.12
CA THR A 75 8.79 2.76 8.28
C THR A 75 7.39 2.27 8.58
N SER A 76 7.19 0.96 8.78
CA SER A 76 5.87 0.42 9.15
C SER A 76 5.36 0.91 10.51
N TYR A 77 6.25 1.08 11.51
CA TYR A 77 5.87 1.62 12.82
C TYR A 77 5.47 3.10 12.72
N ILE A 78 6.26 3.90 12.00
CA ILE A 78 5.96 5.32 11.81
C ILE A 78 4.63 5.48 11.05
N LEU A 79 4.42 4.72 9.97
CA LEU A 79 3.19 4.82 9.17
C LEU A 79 1.94 4.48 9.96
N GLN A 80 1.98 3.44 10.80
CA GLN A 80 0.81 3.05 11.60
C GLN A 80 0.34 4.16 12.57
N HIS A 81 1.23 5.11 12.89
CA HIS A 81 1.00 6.23 13.81
C HIS A 81 1.18 7.61 13.16
N ALA A 82 1.33 7.70 11.84
CA ALA A 82 1.68 8.94 11.13
C ALA A 82 0.69 10.08 11.40
N HIS A 83 -0.57 9.76 11.59
CA HIS A 83 -1.63 10.72 11.90
C HIS A 83 -1.61 11.31 13.31
N LEU A 84 -0.79 10.78 14.24
CA LEU A 84 -0.79 11.24 15.64
C LEU A 84 -0.14 12.62 15.80
N SER A 85 0.83 12.95 14.95
CA SER A 85 1.47 14.27 14.96
C SER A 85 1.97 14.64 13.56
N SER A 86 2.05 15.95 13.26
CA SER A 86 2.67 16.40 12.01
C SER A 86 4.11 15.96 11.87
N ARG A 87 4.85 15.89 12.99
CA ARG A 87 6.24 15.43 13.03
C ARG A 87 6.35 13.97 12.57
N THR A 88 5.54 13.08 13.13
CA THR A 88 5.48 11.66 12.73
C THR A 88 5.10 11.53 11.25
N GLY A 89 4.12 12.31 10.80
CA GLY A 89 3.72 12.37 9.38
C GLY A 89 4.86 12.80 8.44
N PHE A 90 5.66 13.79 8.83
CA PHE A 90 6.80 14.22 8.02
C PHE A 90 7.88 13.13 7.88
N TYR A 91 8.21 12.42 8.95
CA TYR A 91 9.10 11.27 8.88
C TYR A 91 8.51 10.12 8.05
N ALA A 92 7.21 9.85 8.19
CA ALA A 92 6.53 8.82 7.41
C ALA A 92 6.63 9.10 5.90
N ARG A 93 6.32 10.34 5.50
CA ARG A 93 6.40 10.80 4.11
C ARG A 93 7.83 10.76 3.58
N THR A 94 8.81 11.20 4.37
CA THR A 94 10.23 11.12 4.00
C THR A 94 10.65 9.69 3.72
N ASN A 95 10.23 8.74 4.55
CA ASN A 95 10.56 7.34 4.34
C ASN A 95 9.92 6.74 3.09
N LEU A 96 8.64 7.07 2.84
CA LEU A 96 7.98 6.68 1.61
C LEU A 96 8.66 7.26 0.35
N ILE A 97 9.21 8.48 0.43
CA ILE A 97 9.98 9.07 -0.67
C ILE A 97 11.27 8.26 -0.92
N VAL A 98 11.99 7.86 0.12
CA VAL A 98 13.17 6.98 -0.07
C VAL A 98 12.77 5.65 -0.72
N LEU A 99 11.70 5.01 -0.22
CA LEU A 99 11.18 3.78 -0.82
C LEU A 99 10.81 3.97 -2.30
N ARG A 100 10.20 5.11 -2.65
CA ARG A 100 9.93 5.49 -4.04
C ARG A 100 11.22 5.63 -4.85
N ILE A 101 12.23 6.34 -4.37
CA ILE A 101 13.51 6.52 -5.05
C ILE A 101 14.16 5.15 -5.36
N LEU A 102 14.15 4.22 -4.40
CA LEU A 102 14.73 2.88 -4.58
C LEU A 102 14.05 2.10 -5.72
N ILE A 103 12.71 2.08 -5.77
CA ILE A 103 11.98 1.30 -6.77
C ILE A 103 11.86 1.99 -8.13
N GLU A 104 12.18 3.28 -8.23
CA GLU A 104 12.27 3.98 -9.52
C GLU A 104 13.56 3.66 -10.28
N ASP A 105 14.61 3.22 -9.59
CA ASP A 105 15.79 2.64 -10.22
C ASP A 105 15.49 1.20 -10.68
N GLN A 106 15.60 0.95 -11.98
CA GLN A 106 15.23 -0.34 -12.56
C GLN A 106 16.10 -1.51 -12.07
N VAL A 107 17.38 -1.26 -11.77
CA VAL A 107 18.31 -2.28 -11.29
C VAL A 107 17.94 -2.67 -9.86
N LEU A 108 17.69 -1.68 -9.01
CA LEU A 108 17.26 -1.92 -7.63
C LEU A 108 15.88 -2.54 -7.58
N CYS A 109 14.92 -2.05 -8.37
CA CYS A 109 13.57 -2.60 -8.44
C CYS A 109 13.58 -4.08 -8.84
N LYS A 110 14.40 -4.46 -9.84
CA LYS A 110 14.59 -5.86 -10.23
C LYS A 110 15.09 -6.70 -9.05
N LYS A 111 16.05 -6.20 -8.28
CA LYS A 111 16.59 -6.92 -7.12
C LYS A 111 15.57 -7.00 -5.97
N ILE A 112 14.86 -5.93 -5.67
CA ILE A 112 13.78 -5.86 -4.68
C ILE A 112 12.66 -6.87 -5.00
N CYS A 113 12.41 -7.11 -6.29
CA CYS A 113 11.41 -8.06 -6.77
C CYS A 113 11.97 -9.48 -7.01
N SER A 114 13.26 -9.74 -6.76
CA SER A 114 13.88 -11.04 -7.01
C SER A 114 13.97 -11.90 -5.75
N GLU A 115 14.08 -13.20 -5.95
CA GLU A 115 14.28 -14.20 -4.89
C GLU A 115 15.57 -13.97 -4.07
N GLU A 116 16.57 -13.29 -4.65
CA GLU A 116 17.82 -12.92 -3.96
C GLU A 116 17.59 -11.93 -2.81
N SER A 117 16.44 -11.23 -2.82
CA SER A 117 16.07 -10.28 -1.77
C SER A 117 15.29 -10.91 -0.61
N LYS A 118 15.14 -12.25 -0.58
CA LYS A 118 14.46 -12.94 0.51
C LYS A 118 15.15 -12.67 1.83
N MET A 119 14.46 -11.95 2.71
CA MET A 119 14.95 -11.55 4.02
C MET A 119 13.81 -11.57 5.04
N PRO A 120 14.10 -11.74 6.34
CA PRO A 120 13.12 -11.46 7.37
C PRO A 120 12.97 -9.94 7.56
N VAL A 121 11.73 -9.47 7.68
CA VAL A 121 11.39 -8.11 8.10
C VAL A 121 10.25 -8.16 9.11
N ARG A 122 10.44 -7.54 10.27
CA ARG A 122 9.42 -7.45 11.31
C ARG A 122 8.58 -6.18 11.12
N LEU A 123 7.42 -6.31 10.48
CA LEU A 123 6.49 -5.19 10.32
C LEU A 123 5.71 -4.91 11.61
N CYS A 124 5.28 -3.65 11.76
CA CYS A 124 4.48 -3.18 12.86
C CYS A 124 3.10 -3.86 12.87
N ARG A 125 2.66 -4.27 14.06
CA ARG A 125 1.35 -4.91 14.29
C ARG A 125 0.74 -4.40 15.59
N GLN A 126 0.83 -3.09 15.83
CA GLN A 126 0.34 -2.46 17.06
C GLN A 126 -1.15 -2.10 16.99
N ARG A 127 -1.72 -1.96 15.78
CA ARG A 127 -3.14 -1.62 15.58
C ARG A 127 -3.82 -2.56 14.59
N GLN A 128 -5.09 -2.87 14.85
CA GLN A 128 -5.96 -3.54 13.88
C GLN A 128 -6.42 -2.57 12.76
N PRO A 129 -6.80 -3.08 11.58
CA PRO A 129 -6.73 -4.48 11.16
C PRO A 129 -5.29 -4.91 10.89
N PHE A 130 -5.02 -6.21 11.04
CA PHE A 130 -3.69 -6.77 10.76
C PHE A 130 -3.67 -7.48 9.40
N LEU A 131 -2.62 -7.27 8.61
CA LEU A 131 -2.34 -8.09 7.42
C LEU A 131 -2.04 -9.55 7.81
N PRO A 132 -2.19 -10.53 6.90
CA PRO A 132 -1.86 -11.92 7.16
C PRO A 132 -0.43 -12.10 7.70
N LEU A 133 -0.28 -12.89 8.77
CA LEU A 133 1.03 -13.17 9.35
C LEU A 133 1.75 -14.22 8.50
N VAL A 134 2.80 -13.81 7.79
CA VAL A 134 3.70 -14.73 7.08
C VAL A 134 4.98 -14.88 7.90
N ARG A 135 5.28 -16.11 8.33
CA ARG A 135 6.46 -16.42 9.16
C ARG A 135 7.73 -16.72 8.36
N ALA A 136 7.58 -17.04 7.07
CA ALA A 136 8.70 -17.29 6.19
C ALA A 136 9.32 -15.98 5.69
N ASP A 137 10.59 -16.05 5.29
CA ASP A 137 11.28 -14.95 4.62
C ASP A 137 10.56 -14.63 3.30
N ARG A 138 10.44 -13.34 3.00
CA ARG A 138 9.81 -12.84 1.78
C ARG A 138 10.77 -11.92 1.05
N ILE A 139 10.54 -11.73 -0.24
CA ILE A 139 11.25 -10.72 -1.01
C ILE A 139 10.89 -9.31 -0.53
N PHE A 140 11.78 -8.34 -0.73
CA PHE A 140 11.55 -6.97 -0.26
C PHE A 140 10.29 -6.33 -0.87
N ALA A 141 9.96 -6.65 -2.13
CA ALA A 141 8.74 -6.14 -2.77
C ALA A 141 7.47 -6.48 -1.95
N ALA A 142 7.37 -7.68 -1.37
CA ALA A 142 6.21 -8.06 -0.57
C ALA A 142 6.08 -7.22 0.71
N TYR A 143 7.20 -6.90 1.36
CA TYR A 143 7.21 -6.01 2.53
C TYR A 143 6.94 -4.56 2.17
N MET A 144 7.41 -4.09 1.01
CA MET A 144 7.10 -2.73 0.52
C MET A 144 5.61 -2.57 0.18
N LEU A 145 4.98 -3.60 -0.38
CA LEU A 145 3.53 -3.64 -0.56
C LEU A 145 2.81 -3.59 0.79
N ASP A 146 3.20 -4.41 1.77
CA ASP A 146 2.61 -4.38 3.12
C ASP A 146 2.74 -3.00 3.77
N VAL A 147 3.92 -2.37 3.71
CA VAL A 147 4.19 -1.03 4.23
C VAL A 147 3.25 0.01 3.59
N ALA A 148 3.07 -0.04 2.26
CA ALA A 148 2.17 0.88 1.57
C ALA A 148 0.69 0.65 1.97
N ILE A 149 0.27 -0.61 2.10
CA ILE A 149 -1.11 -0.98 2.44
C ILE A 149 -1.44 -0.65 3.90
N ASP A 150 -0.53 -0.90 4.84
CA ASP A 150 -0.68 -0.48 6.24
C ASP A 150 -0.75 1.05 6.34
N GLY A 151 0.09 1.76 5.57
CA GLY A 151 0.03 3.21 5.43
C GLY A 151 -1.35 3.71 4.99
N ILE A 152 -1.97 3.05 4.01
CA ILE A 152 -3.34 3.34 3.55
C ILE A 152 -4.35 3.07 4.67
N ASN A 153 -4.32 1.87 5.25
CA ASN A 153 -5.36 1.37 6.14
C ASN A 153 -5.39 2.06 7.51
N HIS A 154 -4.23 2.43 8.07
CA HIS A 154 -4.16 2.96 9.44
C HIS A 154 -4.29 4.48 9.55
N ASN A 155 -4.37 5.19 8.42
CA ASN A 155 -4.40 6.66 8.37
C ASN A 155 -5.68 7.27 7.76
N LEU A 156 -6.71 6.45 7.46
CA LEU A 156 -7.96 6.94 6.85
C LEU A 156 -8.69 7.90 7.80
N ARG A 157 -8.69 9.19 7.45
CA ARG A 157 -9.26 10.28 8.25
C ARG A 157 -9.86 11.34 7.34
N LYS A 158 -10.89 12.04 7.83
CA LYS A 158 -11.57 13.12 7.08
C LYS A 158 -10.64 14.28 6.72
N ARG A 159 -9.54 14.45 7.46
CA ARG A 159 -8.42 15.33 7.10
C ARG A 159 -7.26 14.45 6.64
N LEU A 160 -7.30 14.06 5.37
CA LEU A 160 -6.34 13.15 4.76
C LEU A 160 -5.01 13.85 4.49
N ASP A 161 -3.90 13.19 4.80
CA ASP A 161 -2.59 13.57 4.24
C ASP A 161 -2.49 13.02 2.81
N VAL A 162 -3.07 13.73 1.85
CA VAL A 162 -3.21 13.26 0.45
C VAL A 162 -1.87 12.81 -0.14
N ASP A 163 -0.79 13.53 0.13
CA ASP A 163 0.52 13.22 -0.45
C ASP A 163 1.10 11.91 0.08
N LEU A 164 0.81 11.54 1.35
CA LEU A 164 1.17 10.22 1.89
C LEU A 164 0.47 9.10 1.10
N TYR A 165 -0.80 9.28 0.77
CA TYR A 165 -1.56 8.31 -0.02
C TYR A 165 -1.07 8.22 -1.47
N ILE A 166 -0.71 9.36 -2.08
CA ILE A 166 -0.08 9.39 -3.42
C ILE A 166 1.21 8.55 -3.42
N LEU A 167 2.04 8.67 -2.38
CA LEU A 167 3.26 7.87 -2.27
C LEU A 167 2.96 6.37 -2.08
N CYS A 168 2.02 6.00 -1.22
CA CYS A 168 1.63 4.59 -1.05
C CYS A 168 1.12 3.97 -2.36
N VAL A 169 0.16 4.64 -3.02
CA VAL A 169 -0.40 4.18 -4.31
C VAL A 169 0.69 4.14 -5.38
N GLY A 170 1.56 5.17 -5.42
CA GLY A 170 2.67 5.26 -6.35
C GLY A 170 3.73 4.16 -6.17
N ILE A 171 3.99 3.72 -4.93
CA ILE A 171 4.86 2.58 -4.65
C ILE A 171 4.26 1.28 -5.18
N ILE A 172 2.98 1.04 -4.90
CA ILE A 172 2.27 -0.15 -5.40
C ILE A 172 2.26 -0.15 -6.93
N LEU A 173 1.97 1.00 -7.56
CA LEU A 173 1.98 1.15 -9.02
C LEU A 173 3.33 0.77 -9.62
N ARG A 174 4.44 1.26 -9.08
CA ARG A 174 5.79 0.98 -9.59
C ARG A 174 6.16 -0.49 -9.47
N ILE A 175 5.84 -1.12 -8.33
CA ILE A 175 6.07 -2.55 -8.12
C ILE A 175 5.23 -3.37 -9.10
N ILE A 176 3.92 -3.14 -9.20
CA ILE A 176 3.03 -3.85 -10.12
C ILE A 176 3.47 -3.65 -11.58
N SER A 177 3.85 -2.43 -11.96
CA SER A 177 4.36 -2.12 -13.31
C SER A 177 5.66 -2.86 -13.62
N HIS A 178 6.55 -3.04 -12.64
CA HIS A 178 7.73 -3.86 -12.80
C HIS A 178 7.35 -5.33 -12.99
N LEU A 179 6.57 -5.90 -12.06
CA LEU A 179 6.15 -7.30 -12.09
C LEU A 179 5.39 -7.68 -13.37
N SER A 180 4.55 -6.78 -13.86
CA SER A 180 3.83 -6.94 -15.13
C SER A 180 4.78 -7.02 -16.32
N ARG A 181 5.68 -6.04 -16.46
CA ARG A 181 6.64 -5.99 -17.58
C ARG A 181 7.63 -7.15 -17.55
N SER A 182 8.06 -7.58 -16.36
CA SER A 182 8.94 -8.74 -16.17
C SER A 182 8.20 -10.08 -16.18
N ARG A 183 6.86 -10.07 -16.21
CA ARG A 183 5.98 -11.23 -16.02
C ARG A 183 6.34 -12.06 -14.78
N THR A 184 6.74 -11.36 -13.71
CA THR A 184 7.09 -11.99 -12.43
C THR A 184 5.84 -12.20 -11.62
N ARG A 185 5.42 -13.46 -11.47
CA ARG A 185 4.30 -13.84 -10.61
C ARG A 185 4.73 -13.90 -9.16
N LEU A 186 4.24 -12.94 -8.37
CA LEU A 186 4.62 -12.82 -6.97
C LEU A 186 3.59 -13.55 -6.07
N THR A 187 4.06 -14.51 -5.28
CA THR A 187 3.27 -15.14 -4.22
C THR A 187 3.09 -14.15 -3.07
N TYR A 188 1.89 -13.56 -3.00
CA TYR A 188 1.55 -12.51 -2.06
C TYR A 188 0.04 -12.55 -1.74
N HIS A 189 -0.38 -11.91 -0.65
CA HIS A 189 -1.78 -11.84 -0.24
C HIS A 189 -2.56 -10.78 -1.02
N TRP A 190 -2.57 -10.89 -2.36
CA TRP A 190 -3.19 -9.95 -3.30
C TRP A 190 -4.63 -9.54 -2.96
N SER A 191 -5.41 -10.48 -2.41
CA SER A 191 -6.77 -10.23 -1.93
C SER A 191 -6.85 -9.05 -0.94
N GLU A 192 -5.90 -8.92 0.00
CA GLU A 192 -5.91 -7.81 0.97
C GLU A 192 -5.40 -6.49 0.37
N LEU A 193 -4.48 -6.53 -0.60
CA LEU A 193 -4.06 -5.35 -1.34
C LEU A 193 -5.26 -4.75 -2.09
N PHE A 194 -5.97 -5.57 -2.87
CA PHE A 194 -7.13 -5.10 -3.62
C PHE A 194 -8.29 -4.68 -2.71
N ARG A 195 -8.51 -5.40 -1.59
CA ARG A 195 -9.47 -4.96 -0.57
C ARG A 195 -9.12 -3.57 -0.04
N SER A 196 -7.85 -3.29 0.23
CA SER A 196 -7.40 -2.00 0.76
C SER A 196 -7.53 -0.86 -0.26
N LEU A 197 -7.18 -1.09 -1.53
CA LEU A 197 -7.38 -0.11 -2.60
C LEU A 197 -8.88 0.21 -2.81
N LEU A 198 -9.73 -0.81 -2.83
CA LEU A 198 -11.18 -0.62 -2.98
C LEU A 198 -11.82 -0.02 -1.71
N ALA A 199 -11.25 -0.28 -0.53
CA ALA A 199 -11.65 0.40 0.71
C ALA A 199 -11.30 1.90 0.65
N LEU A 200 -10.14 2.26 0.08
CA LEU A 200 -9.78 3.66 -0.15
C LEU A 200 -10.76 4.34 -1.13
N VAL A 201 -11.15 3.68 -2.22
CA VAL A 201 -12.22 4.17 -3.12
C VAL A 201 -13.52 4.43 -2.35
N ARG A 202 -13.98 3.46 -1.54
CA ARG A 202 -15.19 3.61 -0.70
C ARG A 202 -15.07 4.78 0.27
N PHE A 203 -13.91 4.95 0.90
CA PHE A 203 -13.64 6.03 1.84
C PHE A 203 -13.73 7.40 1.15
N LEU A 204 -13.03 7.58 0.03
CA LEU A 204 -13.04 8.82 -0.76
C LEU A 204 -14.46 9.15 -1.26
N THR A 205 -15.21 8.14 -1.70
CA THR A 205 -16.60 8.29 -2.12
C THR A 205 -17.53 8.70 -0.97
N THR A 206 -17.35 8.09 0.20
CA THR A 206 -18.22 8.33 1.38
C THR A 206 -18.00 9.73 1.96
N TYR A 207 -16.74 10.16 2.03
CA TYR A 207 -16.35 11.43 2.66
C TYR A 207 -16.00 12.51 1.63
N THR A 208 -16.61 12.47 0.45
CA THR A 208 -16.33 13.42 -0.65
C THR A 208 -16.45 14.87 -0.20
N THR A 209 -17.44 15.21 0.63
CA THR A 209 -17.65 16.58 1.11
C THR A 209 -16.47 17.12 1.91
N ASP A 210 -15.82 16.25 2.70
CA ASP A 210 -14.67 16.58 3.53
C ASP A 210 -13.36 16.61 2.70
N LEU A 211 -13.27 15.81 1.63
CA LEU A 211 -12.01 15.48 0.96
C LEU A 211 -11.79 16.17 -0.40
N LYS A 212 -12.86 16.51 -1.13
CA LYS A 212 -12.76 16.93 -2.55
C LYS A 212 -11.97 18.20 -2.82
N ASN A 213 -11.78 19.04 -1.81
CA ASN A 213 -11.07 20.32 -1.93
C ASN A 213 -9.64 20.25 -1.35
N LEU A 214 -9.19 19.07 -0.92
CA LEU A 214 -7.82 18.92 -0.42
C LEU A 214 -6.81 19.08 -1.57
N LEU A 215 -5.66 19.70 -1.25
CA LEU A 215 -4.57 19.85 -2.21
C LEU A 215 -4.15 18.48 -2.76
N ASN A 216 -3.88 18.42 -4.06
CA ASN A 216 -3.44 17.23 -4.80
C ASN A 216 -4.42 16.04 -4.80
N ILE A 217 -5.65 16.20 -4.28
CA ILE A 217 -6.61 15.09 -4.20
C ILE A 217 -6.84 14.46 -5.58
N GLU A 218 -6.90 15.28 -6.61
CA GLU A 218 -7.04 14.87 -8.00
C GLU A 218 -5.97 13.88 -8.48
N ILE A 219 -4.72 14.05 -8.04
CA ILE A 219 -3.61 13.13 -8.37
C ILE A 219 -3.88 11.77 -7.74
N LEU A 220 -4.24 11.75 -6.45
CA LEU A 220 -4.57 10.50 -5.74
C LEU A 220 -5.73 9.75 -6.42
N LEU A 221 -6.77 10.47 -6.84
CA LEU A 221 -7.93 9.88 -7.50
C LEU A 221 -7.55 9.20 -8.82
N ASP A 222 -6.78 9.91 -9.65
CA ASP A 222 -6.33 9.37 -10.94
C ASP A 222 -5.39 8.18 -10.73
N ASP A 223 -4.39 8.30 -9.85
CA ASP A 223 -3.42 7.24 -9.57
C ASP A 223 -4.09 5.98 -9.03
N LEU A 224 -5.06 6.13 -8.12
CA LEU A 224 -5.79 5.00 -7.53
C LEU A 224 -6.63 4.25 -8.58
N VAL A 225 -7.37 4.98 -9.41
CA VAL A 225 -8.20 4.39 -10.47
C VAL A 225 -7.33 3.72 -11.52
N ASN A 226 -6.26 4.38 -11.93
CA ASN A 226 -5.33 3.87 -12.94
C ASN A 226 -4.59 2.62 -12.43
N LEU A 227 -4.23 2.56 -11.15
CA LEU A 227 -3.63 1.38 -10.54
C LEU A 227 -4.56 0.16 -10.55
N ILE A 228 -5.84 0.37 -10.24
CA ILE A 228 -6.84 -0.71 -10.29
C ILE A 228 -7.05 -1.16 -11.74
N ALA A 229 -7.12 -0.21 -12.68
CA ALA A 229 -7.25 -0.51 -14.10
C ALA A 229 -6.03 -1.29 -14.65
N LEU A 230 -4.81 -0.89 -14.28
CA LEU A 230 -3.59 -1.62 -14.61
C LEU A 230 -3.65 -3.05 -14.08
N SER A 231 -4.13 -3.23 -12.85
CA SER A 231 -4.23 -4.55 -12.21
C SER A 231 -5.24 -5.46 -12.92
N LEU A 232 -6.33 -4.91 -13.44
CA LEU A 232 -7.31 -5.66 -14.25
C LEU A 232 -6.78 -5.99 -15.64
N TYR A 233 -5.97 -5.11 -16.23
CA TYR A 233 -5.43 -5.33 -17.56
C TYR A 233 -4.25 -6.31 -17.56
N ALA A 234 -3.35 -6.17 -16.59
CA ALA A 234 -2.08 -6.88 -16.54
C ALA A 234 -2.04 -8.00 -15.48
N GLY A 235 -3.14 -8.28 -14.78
CA GLY A 235 -3.21 -9.20 -13.66
C GLY A 235 -2.60 -10.57 -13.95
N GLU A 236 -2.86 -11.14 -15.12
CA GLU A 236 -2.31 -12.46 -15.51
C GLU A 236 -0.78 -12.55 -15.51
N ALA A 237 -0.12 -11.41 -15.72
CA ALA A 237 1.34 -11.32 -15.80
C ALA A 237 2.02 -11.39 -14.43
N PHE A 238 1.36 -10.90 -13.36
CA PHE A 238 1.98 -10.76 -12.04
C PHE A 238 1.25 -11.48 -10.90
N LEU A 239 -0.02 -11.86 -11.09
CA LEU A 239 -0.77 -12.63 -10.09
C LEU A 239 -0.34 -14.10 -10.09
N PRO A 240 -0.32 -14.76 -8.93
CA PRO A 240 0.23 -16.10 -8.78
C PRO A 240 -0.65 -17.20 -9.39
N SER A 241 -1.94 -16.95 -9.59
CA SER A 241 -2.89 -17.93 -10.09
C SER A 241 -4.12 -17.27 -10.72
N PRO A 242 -4.86 -17.99 -11.60
CA PRO A 242 -6.15 -17.54 -12.10
C PRO A 242 -7.15 -17.21 -10.98
N ALA A 243 -7.17 -18.00 -9.90
CA ALA A 243 -8.06 -17.74 -8.76
C ALA A 243 -7.78 -16.38 -8.09
N ALA A 244 -6.52 -15.94 -8.03
CA ALA A 244 -6.18 -14.60 -7.52
C ALA A 244 -6.64 -13.48 -8.46
N TYR A 245 -6.73 -13.77 -9.76
CA TYR A 245 -7.23 -12.85 -10.77
C TYR A 245 -8.76 -12.78 -10.75
N ASP A 246 -9.44 -13.91 -10.68
CA ASP A 246 -10.90 -13.99 -10.51
C ASP A 246 -11.35 -13.23 -9.25
N ASP A 247 -10.60 -13.35 -8.15
CA ASP A 247 -10.85 -12.64 -6.90
C ASP A 247 -10.77 -11.11 -7.03
N LEU A 248 -9.89 -10.59 -7.90
CA LEU A 248 -9.84 -9.17 -8.23
C LEU A 248 -11.11 -8.73 -8.97
N PHE A 249 -11.53 -9.47 -10.00
CA PHE A 249 -12.76 -9.16 -10.74
C PHE A 249 -13.99 -9.21 -9.82
N TYR A 250 -14.10 -10.25 -9.00
CA TYR A 250 -15.18 -10.40 -8.02
C TYR A 250 -15.32 -9.15 -7.14
N LYS A 251 -14.21 -8.73 -6.50
CA LYS A 251 -14.20 -7.55 -5.64
C LYS A 251 -14.54 -6.26 -6.38
N LEU A 252 -14.10 -6.12 -7.63
CA LEU A 252 -14.42 -4.96 -8.45
C LEU A 252 -15.92 -4.91 -8.75
N VAL A 253 -16.50 -6.02 -9.19
CA VAL A 253 -17.94 -6.14 -9.51
C VAL A 253 -18.80 -5.81 -8.29
N GLU A 254 -18.44 -6.32 -7.10
CA GLU A 254 -19.10 -5.96 -5.84
C GLU A 254 -19.00 -4.45 -5.50
N THR A 255 -17.99 -3.77 -6.02
CA THR A 255 -17.75 -2.33 -5.79
C THR A 255 -18.38 -1.46 -6.89
N GLY A 256 -19.09 -2.04 -7.87
CA GLY A 256 -19.61 -1.34 -9.05
C GLY A 256 -20.45 -0.09 -8.76
N GLU A 257 -21.44 -0.17 -7.88
CA GLU A 257 -22.27 1.00 -7.52
C GLU A 257 -21.45 2.12 -6.85
N VAL A 258 -20.43 1.75 -6.07
CA VAL A 258 -19.52 2.72 -5.44
C VAL A 258 -18.67 3.40 -6.50
N LEU A 259 -18.18 2.68 -7.52
CA LEU A 259 -17.38 3.25 -8.61
C LEU A 259 -18.16 4.29 -9.42
N VAL A 260 -19.45 4.04 -9.68
CA VAL A 260 -20.34 5.02 -10.35
C VAL A 260 -20.48 6.29 -9.51
N LYS A 261 -20.77 6.15 -8.21
CA LYS A 261 -20.83 7.30 -7.29
C LYS A 261 -19.49 8.03 -7.19
N PHE A 262 -18.39 7.30 -7.15
CA PHE A 262 -17.04 7.85 -7.09
C PHE A 262 -16.74 8.70 -8.32
N ARG A 263 -17.08 8.19 -9.51
CA ARG A 263 -16.99 8.94 -10.77
C ARG A 263 -17.76 10.24 -10.70
N ASP A 264 -19.02 10.18 -10.28
CA ASP A 264 -19.92 11.33 -10.31
C ASP A 264 -19.52 12.38 -9.26
N ASN A 265 -19.17 11.95 -8.05
CA ASN A 265 -18.75 12.81 -6.94
C ASN A 265 -17.51 13.65 -7.25
N TYR A 266 -16.57 13.08 -8.01
CA TYR A 266 -15.29 13.71 -8.34
C TYR A 266 -15.16 14.09 -9.83
N ASN A 267 -16.23 13.94 -10.62
CA ASN A 267 -16.25 14.16 -12.07
C ASN A 267 -15.15 13.40 -12.83
N LEU A 268 -14.82 12.17 -12.39
CA LEU A 268 -13.67 11.42 -12.90
C LEU A 268 -13.80 11.08 -14.39
N GLY A 269 -15.01 10.86 -14.91
CA GLY A 269 -15.24 10.57 -16.34
C GLY A 269 -14.92 11.76 -17.27
N LYS A 270 -14.82 12.98 -16.73
CA LYS A 270 -14.39 14.17 -17.49
C LYS A 270 -12.88 14.38 -17.42
N ARG A 271 -12.17 13.62 -16.58
CA ARG A 271 -10.74 13.80 -16.36
C ARG A 271 -9.96 13.04 -17.42
N PRO A 272 -9.09 13.71 -18.19
CA PRO A 272 -8.39 13.07 -19.30
C PRO A 272 -7.37 12.02 -18.85
N LYS A 273 -6.98 11.99 -17.56
CA LYS A 273 -6.03 11.01 -16.99
C LYS A 273 -6.71 9.82 -16.31
N SER A 274 -7.98 9.90 -15.96
CA SER A 274 -8.69 8.84 -15.23
C SER A 274 -9.04 7.65 -16.15
N SER A 275 -9.09 6.45 -15.57
CA SER A 275 -9.55 5.21 -16.22
C SER A 275 -10.82 4.66 -15.59
N ILE A 276 -11.61 5.54 -14.96
CA ILE A 276 -12.79 5.16 -14.17
C ILE A 276 -13.85 4.48 -15.02
N ASP A 277 -14.02 4.93 -16.27
CA ASP A 277 -15.02 4.36 -17.16
C ASP A 277 -14.64 2.96 -17.63
N THR A 278 -13.34 2.63 -17.68
CA THR A 278 -12.87 1.24 -17.87
C THR A 278 -13.27 0.37 -16.69
N LEU A 279 -13.13 0.85 -15.45
CA LEU A 279 -13.55 0.08 -14.28
C LEU A 279 -15.07 -0.13 -14.28
N ILE A 280 -15.83 0.92 -14.57
CA ILE A 280 -17.29 0.87 -14.63
C ILE A 280 -17.74 -0.08 -15.75
N SER A 281 -17.17 0.00 -16.95
CA SER A 281 -17.55 -0.87 -18.06
C SER A 281 -17.33 -2.35 -17.75
N VAL A 282 -16.22 -2.70 -17.10
CA VAL A 282 -15.95 -4.06 -16.61
C VAL A 282 -17.05 -4.49 -15.63
N THR A 283 -17.38 -3.66 -14.63
CA THR A 283 -18.45 -4.02 -13.67
C THR A 283 -19.82 -4.12 -14.31
N THR A 284 -20.13 -3.26 -15.30
CA THR A 284 -21.41 -3.31 -16.03
C THR A 284 -21.52 -4.58 -16.85
N HIS A 285 -20.46 -4.96 -17.57
CA HIS A 285 -20.42 -6.17 -18.37
C HIS A 285 -20.67 -7.43 -17.52
N TYR A 286 -19.95 -7.57 -16.39
CA TYR A 286 -20.16 -8.71 -15.50
C TYR A 286 -21.53 -8.72 -14.84
N ASN A 287 -22.06 -7.55 -14.45
CA ASN A 287 -23.41 -7.47 -13.91
C ASN A 287 -24.47 -7.88 -14.95
N GLN A 288 -24.29 -7.55 -16.24
CA GLN A 288 -25.17 -8.00 -17.33
C GLN A 288 -25.11 -9.52 -17.51
N LEU A 289 -23.91 -10.11 -17.57
CA LEU A 289 -23.77 -11.57 -17.64
C LEU A 289 -24.42 -12.28 -16.44
N LEU A 290 -24.31 -11.69 -15.24
CA LEU A 290 -24.97 -12.20 -14.03
C LEU A 290 -26.50 -12.12 -14.13
N THR A 291 -27.06 -11.04 -14.71
CA THR A 291 -28.52 -10.92 -14.90
C THR A 291 -29.05 -11.80 -16.01
N ASP A 292 -28.31 -11.96 -17.10
CA ASP A 292 -28.72 -12.75 -18.26
C ASP A 292 -28.62 -14.26 -17.96
N GLY A 293 -27.66 -14.66 -17.11
CA GLY A 293 -27.52 -16.03 -16.62
C GLY A 293 -28.44 -16.38 -15.45
N SER A 294 -29.15 -15.42 -14.84
CA SER A 294 -30.10 -15.67 -13.73
C SER A 294 -31.54 -15.46 -14.19
N THR A 295 -32.24 -16.56 -14.48
CA THR A 295 -33.70 -16.57 -14.68
C THR A 295 -34.44 -16.35 -13.35
N GLY A 296 -34.29 -15.19 -12.72
CA GLY A 296 -35.01 -14.84 -11.50
C GLY A 296 -34.37 -13.74 -10.67
N LYS A 297 -35.20 -12.82 -10.17
CA LYS A 297 -34.85 -11.62 -9.38
C LYS A 297 -33.72 -11.83 -8.36
N ARG A 298 -32.74 -10.91 -8.41
CA ARG A 298 -31.72 -10.56 -7.40
C ARG A 298 -31.97 -11.16 -6.01
N LYS A 299 -31.42 -12.34 -5.72
CA LYS A 299 -31.14 -12.79 -4.35
C LYS A 299 -29.91 -13.67 -4.36
N HIS A 300 -28.82 -13.12 -3.81
CA HIS A 300 -27.54 -13.75 -3.47
C HIS A 300 -27.04 -14.82 -4.46
N LEU A 301 -26.27 -14.36 -5.45
CA LEU A 301 -25.47 -15.24 -6.30
C LEU A 301 -24.47 -16.03 -5.45
N THR A 302 -24.42 -17.33 -5.66
CA THR A 302 -23.43 -18.20 -4.99
C THR A 302 -22.05 -17.99 -5.60
N SER A 303 -20.97 -18.19 -4.83
CA SER A 303 -19.58 -18.04 -5.30
C SER A 303 -19.28 -18.88 -6.55
N VAL A 304 -19.96 -20.01 -6.73
CA VAL A 304 -19.83 -20.92 -7.88
C VAL A 304 -20.46 -20.32 -9.15
N GLN A 305 -21.62 -19.67 -9.04
CA GLN A 305 -22.28 -19.00 -10.18
C GLN A 305 -21.45 -17.82 -10.67
N VAL A 306 -20.83 -17.09 -9.75
CA VAL A 306 -19.95 -15.97 -10.11
C VAL A 306 -18.66 -16.45 -10.78
N ALA A 307 -18.07 -17.55 -10.33
CA ALA A 307 -16.88 -18.12 -10.97
C ALA A 307 -17.12 -18.56 -12.44
N GLY A 308 -18.26 -19.18 -12.74
CA GLY A 308 -18.63 -19.55 -14.11
C GLY A 308 -18.81 -18.33 -15.03
N VAL A 309 -19.42 -17.27 -14.50
CA VAL A 309 -19.64 -16.01 -15.21
C VAL A 309 -18.34 -15.22 -15.41
N ILE A 310 -17.40 -15.28 -14.45
CA ILE A 310 -16.07 -14.69 -14.60
C ILE A 310 -15.35 -15.25 -15.82
N LYS A 311 -15.40 -16.58 -15.99
CA LYS A 311 -14.79 -17.28 -17.12
C LYS A 311 -15.40 -16.89 -18.46
N GLN A 312 -16.73 -16.82 -18.54
CA GLN A 312 -17.44 -16.35 -19.75
C GLN A 312 -17.14 -14.88 -20.05
N GLY A 313 -16.98 -14.06 -19.01
CA GLY A 313 -16.59 -12.66 -19.17
C GLY A 313 -15.21 -12.50 -19.78
N TYR A 314 -14.22 -13.35 -19.47
CA TYR A 314 -12.90 -13.26 -20.11
C TYR A 314 -12.96 -13.40 -21.63
N GLU A 315 -13.89 -14.20 -22.16
CA GLU A 315 -14.07 -14.43 -23.59
C GLU A 315 -14.81 -13.27 -24.29
N THR A 316 -15.60 -12.50 -23.54
CA THR A 316 -16.52 -11.49 -24.08
C THR A 316 -16.17 -10.05 -23.69
N LEU A 317 -15.27 -9.86 -22.72
CA LEU A 317 -14.83 -8.57 -22.22
C LEU A 317 -13.69 -8.02 -23.09
N SER A 318 -13.97 -6.97 -23.83
CA SER A 318 -12.93 -6.16 -24.47
C SER A 318 -12.50 -5.04 -23.50
N ILE A 319 -11.42 -5.27 -22.74
CA ILE A 319 -10.80 -4.21 -21.95
C ILE A 319 -9.97 -3.34 -22.89
N GLN A 320 -10.53 -2.23 -23.36
CA GLN A 320 -9.74 -1.17 -23.98
C GLN A 320 -8.94 -0.47 -22.88
N ALA A 321 -7.74 -0.96 -22.64
CA ALA A 321 -6.82 -0.30 -21.73
C ALA A 321 -6.36 1.01 -22.34
N LYS A 322 -6.39 2.05 -21.52
CA LYS A 322 -5.76 3.31 -21.87
C LYS A 322 -4.24 3.11 -21.96
N GLU A 323 -3.61 3.64 -22.99
CA GLU A 323 -2.16 3.54 -23.14
C GLU A 323 -1.44 4.21 -21.95
N GLY A 324 -0.35 3.58 -21.49
CA GLY A 324 0.53 4.15 -20.47
C GLY A 324 0.07 3.99 -19.02
N LEU A 325 -0.82 3.03 -18.69
CA LEU A 325 -1.24 2.76 -17.31
C LEU A 325 -0.09 2.31 -16.38
N ASP A 326 0.97 1.73 -16.96
CA ASP A 326 2.20 1.35 -16.27
C ASP A 326 3.25 2.48 -16.24
N GLY A 327 2.91 3.62 -16.84
CA GLY A 327 3.72 4.83 -16.87
C GLY A 327 3.59 5.64 -15.59
N TRP A 328 4.71 6.21 -15.14
CA TRP A 328 4.77 7.08 -13.96
C TRP A 328 5.89 8.11 -14.10
N GLU A 329 5.71 9.25 -13.43
CA GLU A 329 6.72 10.31 -13.41
C GLU A 329 7.79 10.04 -12.34
N ARG A 330 9.06 10.23 -12.71
CA ARG A 330 10.19 10.13 -11.79
C ARG A 330 10.07 11.17 -10.68
N TYR A 331 10.54 10.80 -9.50
CA TYR A 331 10.69 11.70 -8.38
C TYR A 331 11.50 12.93 -8.78
N ARG A 332 11.00 14.12 -8.40
CA ARG A 332 11.71 15.39 -8.55
C ARG A 332 11.64 16.13 -7.23
N GLU A 333 12.79 16.34 -6.62
CA GLU A 333 12.93 17.08 -5.36
C GLU A 333 12.30 18.49 -5.43
N ALA A 334 12.33 19.13 -6.61
CA ALA A 334 11.73 20.43 -6.83
C ALA A 334 10.24 20.48 -6.49
N ASP A 335 9.51 19.39 -6.74
CA ASP A 335 8.07 19.28 -6.47
C ASP A 335 7.79 19.15 -4.95
N GLU A 336 8.80 18.71 -4.18
CA GLU A 336 8.72 18.50 -2.73
C GLU A 336 9.32 19.65 -1.90
N LYS A 337 9.77 20.73 -2.53
CA LYS A 337 10.53 21.82 -1.86
C LYS A 337 9.84 22.36 -0.60
N THR A 338 8.52 22.54 -0.64
CA THR A 338 7.76 23.03 0.52
C THR A 338 7.72 22.02 1.66
N PHE A 339 7.57 20.74 1.32
CA PHE A 339 7.59 19.65 2.28
C PHE A 339 8.99 19.49 2.90
N LEU A 340 10.04 19.43 2.08
CA LEU A 340 11.42 19.26 2.54
C LEU A 340 11.89 20.41 3.44
N LYS A 341 11.44 21.65 3.21
CA LYS A 341 11.69 22.76 4.13
C LYS A 341 11.08 22.53 5.52
N LYS A 342 9.87 21.96 5.60
CA LYS A 342 9.22 21.63 6.88
C LYS A 342 9.95 20.47 7.55
N MET A 343 10.28 19.43 6.78
CA MET A 343 11.05 18.29 7.26
C MET A 343 12.41 18.72 7.81
N ALA A 344 13.16 19.57 7.10
CA ALA A 344 14.45 20.09 7.56
C ALA A 344 14.34 20.82 8.91
N ARG A 345 13.31 21.65 9.10
CA ARG A 345 13.06 22.33 10.38
C ARG A 345 12.75 21.33 11.50
N THR A 346 11.95 20.30 11.20
CA THR A 346 11.64 19.23 12.14
C THR A 346 12.88 18.44 12.55
N ALA A 347 13.71 18.03 11.58
CA ALA A 347 14.96 17.32 11.87
C ALA A 347 15.94 18.19 12.67
N VAL A 348 16.09 19.48 12.34
CA VAL A 348 16.94 20.40 13.11
C VAL A 348 16.46 20.55 14.56
N ALA A 349 15.14 20.61 14.79
CA ALA A 349 14.59 20.67 16.14
C ALA A 349 14.93 19.40 16.93
N ASP A 350 14.79 18.23 16.32
CA ASP A 350 15.12 16.95 16.96
C ASP A 350 16.64 16.82 17.24
N VAL A 351 17.49 17.24 16.31
CA VAL A 351 18.96 17.26 16.51
C VAL A 351 19.34 18.17 17.67
N LYS A 352 18.68 19.33 17.83
CA LYS A 352 18.94 20.20 18.99
C LYS A 352 18.64 19.52 20.32
N VAL A 353 17.59 18.70 20.37
CA VAL A 353 17.26 17.89 21.55
C VAL A 353 18.38 16.89 21.82
N LEU A 354 18.80 16.13 20.81
CA LEU A 354 19.90 15.15 20.95
C LEU A 354 21.20 15.79 21.43
N VAL A 355 21.58 16.94 20.86
CA VAL A 355 22.79 17.66 21.25
C VAL A 355 22.69 18.24 22.67
N SER A 356 21.49 18.56 23.15
CA SER A 356 21.30 19.03 24.53
C SER A 356 21.27 17.91 25.58
N GLU A 357 21.11 16.66 25.15
CA GLU A 357 21.13 15.46 26.01
C GLU A 357 22.54 14.85 26.14
N ILE A 358 23.50 15.32 25.33
CA ILE A 358 24.94 15.01 25.38
C ILE A 358 25.65 16.09 26.20
#